data_AF-A0A5C5WVK2-F1
#
_entry.id   AF-A0A5C5WVK2-F1
#
_cell.length_a   1.000
_cell.length_b   1.000
_cell.length_c   1.000
_cell.angle_alpha   90.00
_cell.angle_beta   90.00
_cell.angle_gamma   90.00
#
_symmetry.space_group_name_H-M   'P 1'
#
loop_
_entity.id
_entity.type
_entity.pdbx_description
1 polymer ?
#
loop_
_entity_poly.entity_id
_entity_poly.type
_entity_poly.pdbx_seq_one_letter_code
_entity_poly.pdbx_strand_id
1 'polypeptide(L)'
;MNHASKKLTNKLRWILVAVVFSVLPGATSLANPSSKNPQADLAVHGTISEATALAKRTSEACEEAEKLIIEMQESGSDLRRFSGKKNAELLGRLWQGKYDAIHLQLMGEPIGFDLAAELETSFPVLTSLTLKLSGTPEVQRYQTQAVKKFQKGEAKMNKFLDAALKALDDGKVEAVGKEMLKRGADVHADATFIGIKLQRLYTTRFYTVMSKCDDMLKIKRREQYSKIGEDKAQAEMALVTKFQSEALRVVSEISESGQVGLDAEAEVAGSAPIGGPVEAFDYLMTLWGNASAGNARAYAYRTALHQEGYDQAKATTQQLRDNAIESLSGLIQAASRNTPVDQVPTVHPQLLQRVATAQRRMNSPLNELAAACEGPLQELASKDSTYSQQRDRYERAVREPLRWRRMFASKRGEALRAVTPDLTGAMQGTAPQEKIVRPPYQCRTGGQTGVAPSALGLPSHWIMPQTTGIMLGNLYHDQTLLRLAPGVRVAVVPCHANHYVNVALPIPSDAAVDDLLGAVLVSEAHPALSYDASNAVSSAQLHDYKALGGQVKAIYMEGMVTRFITLTNAAHLLTPLGKIPDFGDKSSRSRALCWRFDVQPVWVQNEYFAYGGSVR
;
A
#
# COMPACT_ATOMS: atom_id res chain seq x y z
N MET A 1 -44.42 34.53 -25.60
CA MET A 1 -44.23 33.16 -25.09
C MET A 1 -42.74 32.90 -24.90
N ASN A 2 -42.18 33.66 -23.97
CA ASN A 2 -40.84 33.53 -23.42
C ASN A 2 -40.86 32.50 -22.28
N HIS A 3 -39.67 32.02 -21.92
CA HIS A 3 -39.28 31.82 -20.50
C HIS A 3 -39.53 30.49 -19.76
N ALA A 4 -39.46 29.31 -20.41
CA ALA A 4 -39.43 28.05 -19.64
C ALA A 4 -38.29 27.05 -19.94
N SER A 5 -37.67 27.06 -21.12
CA SER A 5 -36.74 25.96 -21.50
C SER A 5 -35.24 26.22 -21.24
N LYS A 6 -34.81 27.47 -21.01
CA LYS A 6 -33.38 27.83 -20.84
C LYS A 6 -32.87 27.88 -19.39
N LYS A 7 -33.70 27.56 -18.38
CA LYS A 7 -33.29 27.64 -16.95
C LYS A 7 -32.94 26.29 -16.29
N LEU A 8 -33.13 25.15 -16.97
CA LEU A 8 -32.81 23.83 -16.39
C LEU A 8 -31.42 23.29 -16.75
N THR A 9 -30.77 23.78 -17.80
CA THR A 9 -29.50 23.24 -18.30
C THR A 9 -28.24 23.96 -17.78
N ASN A 10 -28.39 25.16 -17.21
CA ASN A 10 -27.27 25.91 -16.60
C ASN A 10 -27.16 25.77 -15.08
N LYS A 11 -28.17 25.21 -14.39
CA LYS A 11 -28.09 24.93 -12.94
C LYS A 11 -27.56 23.52 -12.62
N LEU A 12 -27.68 22.53 -13.52
CA LEU A 12 -27.09 21.21 -13.32
C LEU A 12 -25.58 21.14 -13.60
N ARG A 13 -25.04 22.03 -14.45
CA ARG A 13 -23.59 22.10 -14.74
C ARG A 13 -22.77 22.76 -13.63
N TRP A 14 -23.40 23.53 -12.74
CA TRP A 14 -22.74 24.12 -11.57
C TRP A 14 -22.90 23.30 -10.29
N ILE A 15 -23.79 22.30 -10.27
CA ILE A 15 -23.98 21.41 -9.10
C ILE A 15 -23.14 20.13 -9.20
N LEU A 16 -22.75 19.67 -10.40
CA LEU A 16 -21.83 18.52 -10.54
C LEU A 16 -20.33 18.87 -10.43
N VAL A 17 -19.98 20.15 -10.49
CA VAL A 17 -18.61 20.66 -10.26
C VAL A 17 -18.38 21.02 -8.78
N ALA A 18 -19.46 21.16 -7.99
CA ALA A 18 -19.41 21.45 -6.56
C ALA A 18 -19.32 20.21 -5.65
N VAL A 19 -19.47 18.99 -6.18
CA VAL A 19 -19.34 17.74 -5.39
C VAL A 19 -17.91 17.15 -5.48
N VAL A 20 -17.04 17.68 -6.34
CA VAL A 20 -15.72 17.07 -6.59
C VAL A 20 -14.55 17.80 -5.95
N PHE A 21 -14.62 19.07 -5.49
CA PHE A 21 -13.43 19.69 -4.85
C PHE A 21 -13.58 20.85 -3.84
N SER A 22 -14.73 21.16 -3.24
CA SER A 22 -14.71 22.21 -2.19
C SER A 22 -15.88 22.17 -1.19
N VAL A 23 -15.60 21.68 0.02
CA VAL A 23 -15.64 22.51 1.24
C VAL A 23 -14.55 22.00 2.18
N LEU A 24 -13.39 22.66 2.14
CA LEU A 24 -12.51 22.82 3.31
C LEU A 24 -13.09 23.99 4.12
N PRO A 25 -13.10 23.89 5.45
CA PRO A 25 -11.93 24.38 6.16
C PRO A 25 -11.44 23.45 7.27
N GLY A 26 -10.12 23.29 7.36
CA GLY A 26 -9.42 22.63 8.47
C GLY A 26 -9.01 21.20 8.18
N ALA A 27 -7.70 20.98 8.01
CA ALA A 27 -7.01 19.69 8.10
C ALA A 27 -7.72 18.46 7.51
N THR A 28 -7.72 18.27 6.20
CA THR A 28 -7.96 16.91 5.65
C THR A 28 -6.62 16.21 5.44
N SER A 29 -5.98 15.88 6.56
CA SER A 29 -5.29 14.61 6.66
C SER A 29 -6.35 13.52 6.54
N LEU A 30 -6.10 12.46 5.78
CA LEU A 30 -7.03 11.34 5.66
C LEU A 30 -6.26 10.11 6.13
N ALA A 31 -6.62 9.53 7.27
CA ALA A 31 -5.94 8.31 7.70
C ALA A 31 -6.49 7.18 6.86
N ASN A 32 -5.56 6.37 6.37
CA ASN A 32 -5.83 5.13 5.69
C ASN A 32 -6.62 5.34 4.38
N PRO A 33 -6.17 4.84 3.21
CA PRO A 33 -6.91 5.02 1.95
C PRO A 33 -8.33 4.44 1.99
N SER A 34 -8.68 3.66 3.02
CA SER A 34 -10.03 3.15 3.28
C SER A 34 -10.91 4.05 4.18
N SER A 35 -10.37 5.11 4.79
CA SER A 35 -11.10 6.04 5.66
C SER A 35 -10.84 7.52 5.32
N LYS A 36 -11.81 8.38 5.60
CA LYS A 36 -11.65 9.84 5.51
C LYS A 36 -11.23 10.48 6.83
N ASN A 37 -11.11 9.70 7.90
CA ASN A 37 -10.81 10.21 9.23
C ASN A 37 -9.30 10.10 9.51
N PRO A 38 -8.54 11.20 9.69
CA PRO A 38 -7.12 11.20 10.06
C PRO A 38 -6.78 10.57 11.41
N GLN A 39 -7.79 10.30 12.23
CA GLN A 39 -7.66 9.63 13.52
C GLN A 39 -8.02 8.14 13.44
N ALA A 40 -8.34 7.62 12.25
CA ALA A 40 -8.66 6.20 12.12
C ALA A 40 -7.42 5.31 12.20
N ASP A 41 -7.59 4.13 12.78
CA ASP A 41 -6.57 3.10 12.85
C ASP A 41 -6.13 2.58 11.48
N LEU A 42 -5.02 1.85 11.47
CA LEU A 42 -4.55 1.13 10.28
C LEU A 42 -5.58 0.13 9.74
N ALA A 43 -5.61 -0.08 8.42
CA ALA A 43 -6.53 -1.03 7.79
C ALA A 43 -6.18 -2.47 8.14
N VAL A 44 -7.22 -3.27 8.33
CA VAL A 44 -7.18 -4.73 8.36
C VAL A 44 -7.08 -5.24 6.92
N HIS A 45 -6.15 -6.16 6.63
CA HIS A 45 -6.11 -6.83 5.32
C HIS A 45 -7.14 -7.97 5.24
N GLY A 46 -7.52 -8.56 6.37
CA GLY A 46 -8.72 -9.38 6.48
C GLY A 46 -8.58 -10.77 5.87
N THR A 47 -7.35 -11.27 5.77
CA THR A 47 -7.09 -12.63 5.28
C THR A 47 -7.76 -13.68 6.16
N ILE A 48 -7.85 -13.38 7.46
CA ILE A 48 -8.55 -14.17 8.47
C ILE A 48 -9.85 -13.42 8.82
N SER A 49 -10.98 -14.09 8.63
CA SER A 49 -12.31 -13.46 8.66
C SER A 49 -12.65 -12.75 9.97
N GLU A 50 -12.12 -13.25 11.08
CA GLU A 50 -12.36 -12.73 12.42
C GLU A 50 -11.60 -11.43 12.72
N ALA A 51 -10.56 -11.11 11.93
CA ALA A 51 -9.68 -9.96 12.16
C ALA A 51 -10.45 -8.64 12.23
N THR A 52 -11.42 -8.43 11.32
CA THR A 52 -12.17 -7.17 11.24
C THR A 52 -13.00 -6.92 12.49
N ALA A 53 -13.71 -7.94 12.98
CA ALA A 53 -14.53 -7.83 14.18
C ALA A 53 -13.68 -7.64 15.44
N LEU A 54 -12.52 -8.30 15.49
CA LEU A 54 -11.58 -8.23 16.59
C LEU A 54 -10.91 -6.85 16.68
N ALA A 55 -10.46 -6.31 15.54
CA ALA A 55 -9.91 -4.96 15.43
C ALA A 55 -10.94 -3.93 15.90
N LYS A 56 -12.15 -3.96 15.32
CA LYS A 56 -13.23 -3.03 15.68
C LYS A 56 -13.53 -3.00 17.18
N ARG A 57 -13.70 -4.18 17.81
CA ARG A 57 -13.97 -4.26 19.26
C ARG A 57 -12.84 -3.63 20.08
N THR A 58 -11.60 -3.85 19.67
CA THR A 58 -10.42 -3.37 20.40
C THR A 58 -10.26 -1.86 20.23
N SER A 59 -10.43 -1.34 19.01
CA SER A 59 -10.47 0.10 18.71
C SER A 59 -11.55 0.82 19.52
N GLU A 60 -12.79 0.30 19.56
CA GLU A 60 -13.88 0.91 20.33
C GLU A 60 -13.55 1.03 21.83
N ALA A 61 -12.85 0.03 22.41
CA ALA A 61 -12.43 0.08 23.80
C ALA A 61 -11.31 1.12 24.03
N CYS A 62 -10.36 1.21 23.09
CA CYS A 62 -9.30 2.21 23.08
C CYS A 62 -9.85 3.65 22.99
N GLU A 63 -10.73 3.92 22.02
CA GLU A 63 -11.39 5.21 21.84
C GLU A 63 -12.17 5.64 23.10
N GLU A 64 -12.92 4.71 23.72
CA GLU A 64 -13.66 4.98 24.96
C GLU A 64 -12.71 5.31 26.12
N ALA A 65 -11.57 4.63 26.20
CA ALA A 65 -10.57 4.85 27.23
C ALA A 65 -9.85 6.19 27.07
N GLU A 66 -9.43 6.55 25.86
CA GLU A 66 -8.79 7.82 25.59
C GLU A 66 -9.73 8.98 25.95
N LYS A 67 -10.99 8.93 25.50
CA LYS A 67 -12.00 9.93 25.85
C LYS A 67 -12.17 10.08 27.36
N LEU A 68 -12.30 8.97 28.08
CA LEU A 68 -12.43 9.00 29.54
C LEU A 68 -11.19 9.55 30.24
N ILE A 69 -9.99 9.21 29.76
CA ILE A 69 -8.73 9.75 30.30
C ILE A 69 -8.73 11.28 30.18
N ILE A 70 -9.05 11.81 29.00
CA ILE A 70 -9.11 13.26 28.75
C ILE A 70 -10.13 13.91 29.69
N GLU A 71 -11.35 13.39 29.76
CA GLU A 71 -12.42 13.92 30.63
C GLU A 71 -12.02 13.92 32.12
N MET A 72 -11.33 12.88 32.59
CA MET A 72 -10.85 12.77 33.97
C MET A 72 -9.71 13.75 34.26
N GLN A 73 -8.81 13.99 33.31
CA GLN A 73 -7.73 14.97 33.48
C GLN A 73 -8.25 16.41 33.50
N GLU A 74 -9.20 16.73 32.63
CA GLU A 74 -9.83 18.06 32.57
C GLU A 74 -10.72 18.35 33.79
N SER A 75 -11.26 17.30 34.44
CA SER A 75 -12.12 17.44 35.63
C SER A 75 -11.42 17.99 36.88
N GLY A 76 -10.09 18.02 36.89
CA GLY A 76 -9.30 18.42 38.05
C GLY A 76 -9.62 17.57 39.30
N SER A 77 -10.25 18.18 40.30
CA SER A 77 -10.57 17.54 41.60
C SER A 77 -12.00 16.98 41.70
N ASP A 78 -12.88 17.25 40.73
CA ASP A 78 -14.27 16.75 40.77
C ASP A 78 -14.38 15.31 40.27
N LEU A 79 -13.90 14.39 41.10
CA LEU A 79 -13.89 12.95 40.83
C LEU A 79 -15.26 12.28 41.04
N ARG A 80 -16.25 12.98 41.63
CA ARG A 80 -17.55 12.38 42.03
C ARG A 80 -18.47 12.12 40.86
N ARG A 81 -18.22 12.75 39.70
CA ARG A 81 -19.00 12.57 38.47
C ARG A 81 -18.68 11.28 37.71
N PHE A 82 -17.58 10.60 38.05
CA PHE A 82 -17.12 9.39 37.37
C PHE A 82 -17.53 8.13 38.14
N SER A 83 -18.07 7.14 37.43
CA SER A 83 -18.45 5.87 38.05
C SER A 83 -17.25 4.92 38.10
N GLY A 84 -16.82 4.55 39.31
CA GLY A 84 -15.75 3.59 39.47
C GLY A 84 -16.07 2.21 38.87
N LYS A 85 -17.34 1.78 38.91
CA LYS A 85 -17.77 0.52 38.29
C LYS A 85 -17.56 0.53 36.78
N LYS A 86 -18.01 1.59 36.09
CA LYS A 86 -17.83 1.72 34.63
C LYS A 86 -16.35 1.78 34.24
N ASN A 87 -15.55 2.51 35.02
CA ASN A 87 -14.10 2.59 34.80
C ASN A 87 -13.42 1.23 34.97
N ALA A 88 -13.79 0.47 35.99
CA ALA A 88 -13.28 -0.89 36.21
C ALA A 88 -13.68 -1.85 35.08
N GLU A 89 -14.94 -1.79 34.60
CA GLU A 89 -15.41 -2.57 33.45
C GLU A 89 -14.64 -2.22 32.17
N LEU A 90 -14.33 -0.94 31.94
CA LEU A 90 -13.49 -0.51 30.82
C LEU A 90 -12.05 -1.01 30.96
N LEU A 91 -11.44 -0.96 32.16
CA LEU A 91 -10.13 -1.57 32.40
C LEU A 91 -10.12 -3.08 32.12
N GLY A 92 -11.20 -3.78 32.46
CA GLY A 92 -11.39 -5.19 32.08
C GLY A 92 -11.42 -5.41 30.57
N ARG A 93 -12.12 -4.53 29.83
CA ARG A 93 -12.14 -4.56 28.36
C ARG A 93 -10.78 -4.23 27.74
N LEU A 94 -10.04 -3.24 28.25
CA LEU A 94 -8.69 -2.94 27.77
C LEU A 94 -7.71 -4.08 28.09
N TRP A 95 -7.88 -4.76 29.23
CA TRP A 95 -7.11 -5.96 29.54
C TRP A 95 -7.35 -7.04 28.49
N GLN A 96 -8.62 -7.29 28.11
CA GLN A 96 -8.95 -8.20 27.01
C GLN A 96 -8.38 -7.69 25.68
N GLY A 97 -8.44 -6.38 25.43
CA GLY A 97 -7.89 -5.72 24.25
C GLY A 97 -6.41 -6.03 24.02
N LYS A 98 -5.60 -6.19 25.08
CA LYS A 98 -4.19 -6.58 24.95
C LYS A 98 -4.01 -7.96 24.33
N TYR A 99 -4.89 -8.90 24.69
CA TYR A 99 -4.88 -10.24 24.11
C TYR A 99 -5.44 -10.25 22.68
N ASP A 100 -6.48 -9.45 22.44
CA ASP A 100 -7.05 -9.26 21.10
C ASP A 100 -6.01 -8.65 20.15
N ALA A 101 -5.24 -7.66 20.59
CA ALA A 101 -4.15 -7.06 19.82
C ALA A 101 -3.04 -8.07 19.51
N ILE A 102 -2.63 -8.90 20.48
CA ILE A 102 -1.68 -10.00 20.23
C ILE A 102 -2.26 -11.00 19.22
N HIS A 103 -3.56 -11.29 19.31
CA HIS A 103 -4.21 -12.19 18.36
C HIS A 103 -4.23 -11.60 16.94
N LEU A 104 -4.52 -10.31 16.78
CA LEU A 104 -4.36 -9.60 15.49
C LEU A 104 -2.92 -9.66 14.96
N GLN A 105 -1.91 -9.50 15.83
CA GLN A 105 -0.50 -9.64 15.41
C GLN A 105 -0.20 -11.06 14.92
N LEU A 106 -0.77 -12.10 15.54
CA LEU A 106 -0.64 -13.49 15.05
C LEU A 106 -1.35 -13.70 13.72
N MET A 107 -2.43 -12.95 13.46
CA MET A 107 -3.12 -12.91 12.16
C MET A 107 -2.33 -12.12 11.09
N GLY A 108 -1.15 -11.59 11.42
CA GLY A 108 -0.33 -10.80 10.51
C GLY A 108 -0.81 -9.37 10.29
N GLU A 109 -1.80 -8.91 11.07
CA GLU A 109 -2.50 -7.65 10.88
C GLU A 109 -1.70 -6.48 11.49
N PRO A 110 -1.29 -5.46 10.70
CA PRO A 110 -0.55 -4.30 11.21
C PRO A 110 -1.29 -3.51 12.30
N ILE A 111 -2.62 -3.43 12.23
CA ILE A 111 -3.47 -2.80 13.26
C ILE A 111 -3.30 -3.45 14.64
N GLY A 112 -2.91 -4.73 14.71
CA GLY A 112 -2.63 -5.39 15.99
C GLY A 112 -1.43 -4.79 16.72
N PHE A 113 -0.45 -4.26 15.99
CA PHE A 113 0.67 -3.52 16.59
C PHE A 113 0.28 -2.09 16.97
N ASP A 114 -0.62 -1.49 16.19
CA ASP A 114 -1.16 -0.14 16.43
C ASP A 114 -1.91 -0.07 17.76
N LEU A 115 -2.91 -0.94 17.88
CA LEU A 115 -3.72 -1.07 19.08
C LEU A 115 -2.88 -1.51 20.30
N ALA A 116 -1.86 -2.35 20.10
CA ALA A 116 -0.97 -2.73 21.20
C ALA A 116 -0.18 -1.52 21.73
N ALA A 117 0.36 -0.68 20.85
CA ALA A 117 1.06 0.54 21.24
C ALA A 117 0.12 1.51 21.98
N GLU A 118 -1.13 1.61 21.55
CA GLU A 118 -2.12 2.43 22.24
C GLU A 118 -2.45 1.87 23.63
N LEU A 119 -2.74 0.57 23.73
CA LEU A 119 -3.04 -0.10 25.00
C LEU A 119 -1.88 -0.07 25.99
N GLU A 120 -0.63 -0.07 25.52
CA GLU A 120 0.55 0.09 26.38
C GLU A 120 0.59 1.48 27.05
N THR A 121 0.00 2.49 26.42
CA THR A 121 0.02 3.87 26.91
C THR A 121 -1.25 4.26 27.66
N SER A 122 -2.45 3.91 27.17
CA SER A 122 -3.72 4.28 27.76
C SER A 122 -4.03 3.50 29.03
N PHE A 123 -3.70 2.20 29.06
CA PHE A 123 -4.05 1.32 30.17
C PHE A 123 -3.44 1.74 31.53
N PRO A 124 -2.12 2.01 31.66
CA PRO A 124 -1.56 2.43 32.94
C PRO A 124 -2.09 3.79 33.41
N VAL A 125 -2.35 4.71 32.47
CA VAL A 125 -2.88 6.04 32.76
C VAL A 125 -4.30 5.95 33.29
N LEU A 126 -5.19 5.23 32.59
CA LEU A 126 -6.56 5.01 33.05
C LEU A 126 -6.59 4.27 34.40
N THR A 127 -5.70 3.31 34.60
CA THR A 127 -5.58 2.60 35.90
C THR A 127 -5.27 3.59 37.01
N SER A 128 -4.26 4.45 36.83
CA SER A 128 -3.87 5.47 37.81
C SER A 128 -5.01 6.44 38.12
N LEU A 129 -5.69 6.95 37.10
CA LEU A 129 -6.82 7.87 37.25
C LEU A 129 -8.00 7.20 37.95
N THR A 130 -8.32 5.97 37.58
CA THR A 130 -9.40 5.18 38.18
C THR A 130 -9.13 4.93 39.65
N LEU A 131 -7.90 4.61 40.04
CA LEU A 131 -7.54 4.41 41.44
C LEU A 131 -7.75 5.66 42.31
N LYS A 132 -7.71 6.88 41.75
CA LYS A 132 -8.03 8.12 42.49
C LYS A 132 -9.49 8.15 42.97
N LEU A 133 -10.38 7.38 42.33
CA LEU A 133 -11.80 7.27 42.73
C LEU A 133 -12.01 6.48 44.02
N SER A 134 -10.97 5.79 44.54
CA SER A 134 -11.05 4.93 45.73
C SER A 134 -11.62 5.63 46.99
N GLY A 135 -11.45 6.94 47.09
CA GLY A 135 -11.97 7.74 48.20
C GLY A 135 -13.46 8.09 48.11
N THR A 136 -14.14 7.77 47.00
CA THR A 136 -15.55 8.12 46.81
C THR A 136 -16.49 7.11 47.50
N PRO A 137 -17.66 7.55 48.02
CA PRO A 137 -18.61 6.64 48.65
C PRO A 137 -19.14 5.53 47.72
N GLU A 138 -19.28 5.82 46.42
CA GLU A 138 -19.66 4.81 45.42
C GLU A 138 -18.61 3.71 45.34
N VAL A 139 -17.33 4.07 45.21
CA VAL A 139 -16.24 3.09 45.07
C VAL A 139 -16.03 2.29 46.35
N GLN A 140 -16.19 2.89 47.53
CA GLN A 140 -16.11 2.13 48.79
C GLN A 140 -17.19 1.04 48.89
N ARG A 141 -18.42 1.33 48.40
CA ARG A 141 -19.49 0.33 48.30
C ARG A 141 -19.13 -0.75 47.30
N TYR A 142 -18.64 -0.36 46.12
CA TYR A 142 -18.20 -1.30 45.09
C TYR A 142 -17.06 -2.20 45.59
N GLN A 143 -16.05 -1.64 46.25
CA GLN A 143 -14.92 -2.37 46.85
C GLN A 143 -15.41 -3.40 47.87
N THR A 144 -16.35 -3.04 48.73
CA THR A 144 -16.94 -3.97 49.71
C THR A 144 -17.67 -5.13 49.02
N GLN A 145 -18.40 -4.85 47.93
CA GLN A 145 -19.07 -5.87 47.12
C GLN A 145 -18.06 -6.78 46.41
N ALA A 146 -17.02 -6.20 45.83
CA ALA A 146 -15.96 -6.92 45.15
C ALA A 146 -15.24 -7.86 46.13
N VAL A 147 -14.78 -7.37 47.29
CA VAL A 147 -14.14 -8.21 48.33
C VAL A 147 -15.02 -9.40 48.73
N LYS A 148 -16.33 -9.18 48.95
CA LYS A 148 -17.28 -10.27 49.24
C LYS A 148 -17.41 -11.25 48.07
N LYS A 149 -17.44 -10.76 46.83
CA LYS A 149 -17.48 -11.57 45.61
C LYS A 149 -16.22 -12.46 45.50
N PHE A 150 -15.03 -11.92 45.79
CA PHE A 150 -13.78 -12.68 45.79
C PHE A 150 -13.74 -13.76 46.88
N GLN A 151 -14.05 -13.40 48.14
CA GLN A 151 -14.03 -14.33 49.26
C GLN A 151 -15.01 -15.50 49.08
N LYS A 152 -16.20 -15.24 48.54
CA LYS A 152 -17.19 -16.30 48.24
C LYS A 152 -16.93 -17.02 46.93
N GLY A 153 -16.19 -16.40 46.02
CA GLY A 153 -15.96 -16.87 44.65
C GLY A 153 -14.71 -17.71 44.48
N GLU A 154 -13.82 -17.78 45.48
CA GLU A 154 -12.53 -18.47 45.39
C GLU A 154 -12.68 -19.96 45.05
N ALA A 155 -13.51 -20.71 45.78
CA ALA A 155 -13.72 -22.14 45.51
C ALA A 155 -14.30 -22.38 44.10
N LYS A 156 -15.20 -21.51 43.63
CA LYS A 156 -15.75 -21.59 42.28
C LYS A 156 -14.70 -21.28 41.22
N MET A 157 -13.85 -20.29 41.46
CA MET A 157 -12.74 -19.94 40.56
C MET A 157 -11.71 -21.06 40.50
N ASN A 158 -11.33 -21.64 41.64
CA ASN A 158 -10.41 -22.78 41.68
C ASN A 158 -10.96 -23.97 40.89
N LYS A 159 -12.23 -24.33 41.09
CA LYS A 159 -12.89 -25.39 40.32
C LYS A 159 -12.90 -25.10 38.81
N PHE A 160 -13.13 -23.83 38.44
CA PHE A 160 -13.06 -23.40 37.04
C PHE A 160 -11.63 -23.55 36.48
N LEU A 161 -10.61 -23.10 37.21
CA LEU A 161 -9.20 -23.20 36.81
C LEU A 161 -8.72 -24.65 36.72
N ASP A 162 -9.17 -25.53 37.62
CA ASP A 162 -8.91 -26.97 37.56
C ASP A 162 -9.53 -27.59 36.30
N ALA A 163 -10.78 -27.24 35.99
CA ALA A 163 -11.45 -27.70 34.78
C ALA A 163 -10.77 -27.16 33.50
N ALA A 164 -10.34 -25.90 33.52
CA ALA A 164 -9.60 -25.27 32.43
C ALA A 164 -8.24 -25.97 32.20
N LEU A 165 -7.47 -26.22 33.26
CA LEU A 165 -6.20 -26.96 33.18
C LEU A 165 -6.39 -28.35 32.58
N LYS A 166 -7.38 -29.11 33.09
CA LYS A 166 -7.71 -30.42 32.53
C LYS A 166 -8.09 -30.34 31.05
N ALA A 167 -8.90 -29.36 30.68
CA ALA A 167 -9.31 -29.16 29.29
C ALA A 167 -8.14 -28.73 28.38
N LEU A 168 -7.15 -27.99 28.90
CA LEU A 168 -5.90 -27.70 28.17
C LEU A 168 -5.09 -28.97 27.93
N ASP A 169 -4.97 -29.84 28.95
CA ASP A 169 -4.27 -31.12 28.83
C ASP A 169 -5.00 -32.06 27.86
N ASP A 170 -6.34 -31.97 27.76
CA ASP A 170 -7.18 -32.64 26.76
C ASP A 170 -7.13 -31.99 25.35
N GLY A 171 -6.31 -30.95 25.13
CA GLY A 171 -6.14 -30.28 23.83
C GLY A 171 -7.27 -29.30 23.43
N LYS A 172 -8.20 -28.96 24.34
CA LYS A 172 -9.34 -28.03 24.08
C LYS A 172 -8.94 -26.56 24.19
N VAL A 173 -7.78 -26.19 23.64
CA VAL A 173 -7.09 -24.92 23.88
C VAL A 173 -7.94 -23.69 23.51
N GLU A 174 -8.63 -23.69 22.36
CA GLU A 174 -9.44 -22.54 21.93
C GLU A 174 -10.67 -22.27 22.79
N ALA A 175 -11.37 -23.34 23.16
CA ALA A 175 -12.55 -23.24 24.02
C ALA A 175 -12.15 -22.70 25.40
N VAL A 176 -11.03 -23.19 25.96
CA VAL A 176 -10.48 -22.68 27.21
C VAL A 176 -10.06 -21.22 27.06
N GLY A 177 -9.35 -20.87 25.98
CA GLY A 177 -8.94 -19.49 25.72
C GLY A 177 -10.08 -18.49 25.68
N LYS A 178 -11.18 -18.83 24.98
CA LYS A 178 -12.38 -17.98 24.91
C LYS A 178 -13.02 -17.77 26.28
N GLU A 179 -13.12 -18.83 27.08
CA GLU A 179 -13.71 -18.74 28.41
C GLU A 179 -12.80 -18.01 29.40
N MET A 180 -11.49 -18.26 29.34
CA MET A 180 -10.48 -17.56 30.13
C MET A 180 -10.45 -16.06 29.82
N LEU A 181 -10.49 -15.66 28.54
CA LEU A 181 -10.55 -14.23 28.16
C LEU A 181 -11.81 -13.55 28.69
N LYS A 182 -12.98 -14.18 28.50
CA LYS A 182 -14.26 -13.68 29.01
C LYS A 182 -14.22 -13.50 30.53
N ARG A 183 -13.69 -14.51 31.24
CA ARG A 183 -13.58 -14.48 32.69
C ARG A 183 -12.52 -13.49 33.18
N GLY A 184 -11.44 -13.31 32.43
CA GLY A 184 -10.33 -12.45 32.79
C GLY A 184 -10.70 -10.98 32.79
N ALA A 185 -11.54 -10.53 31.86
CA ALA A 185 -12.08 -9.17 31.87
C ALA A 185 -12.85 -8.87 33.17
N ASP A 186 -13.71 -9.79 33.61
CA ASP A 186 -14.44 -9.67 34.88
C ASP A 186 -13.49 -9.66 36.09
N VAL A 187 -12.52 -10.59 36.10
CA VAL A 187 -11.54 -10.71 37.19
C VAL A 187 -10.72 -9.44 37.31
N HIS A 188 -10.31 -8.86 36.19
CA HIS A 188 -9.53 -7.63 36.15
C HIS A 188 -10.35 -6.43 36.63
N ALA A 189 -11.59 -6.30 36.15
CA ALA A 189 -12.52 -5.26 36.59
C ALA A 189 -12.75 -5.33 38.12
N ASP A 190 -13.14 -6.51 38.61
CA ASP A 190 -13.42 -6.71 40.04
C ASP A 190 -12.17 -6.43 40.91
N ALA A 191 -10.97 -6.75 40.41
CA ALA A 191 -9.71 -6.58 41.14
C ALA A 191 -9.21 -5.13 41.22
N THR A 192 -9.75 -4.22 40.39
CA THR A 192 -9.25 -2.85 40.20
C THR A 192 -9.08 -2.08 41.52
N PHE A 193 -10.05 -2.18 42.43
CA PHE A 193 -10.07 -1.40 43.68
C PHE A 193 -9.68 -2.20 44.93
N ILE A 194 -9.16 -3.42 44.78
CA ILE A 194 -8.86 -4.29 45.91
C ILE A 194 -7.39 -4.18 46.30
N GLY A 195 -7.10 -4.27 47.60
CA GLY A 195 -5.74 -4.24 48.11
C GLY A 195 -4.87 -5.34 47.50
N ILE A 196 -3.61 -5.00 47.19
CA ILE A 196 -2.69 -5.82 46.38
C ILE A 196 -2.47 -7.24 46.93
N LYS A 197 -2.54 -7.41 48.25
CA LYS A 197 -2.41 -8.73 48.90
C LYS A 197 -3.58 -9.64 48.53
N LEU A 198 -4.81 -9.14 48.63
CA LEU A 198 -6.01 -9.92 48.33
C LEU A 198 -6.16 -10.15 46.82
N GLN A 199 -5.79 -9.16 46.01
CA GLN A 199 -5.70 -9.31 44.56
C GLN A 199 -4.76 -10.46 44.18
N ARG A 200 -3.52 -10.48 44.70
CA ARG A 200 -2.53 -11.51 44.38
C ARG A 200 -3.01 -12.92 44.71
N LEU A 201 -3.67 -13.12 45.85
CA LEU A 201 -4.20 -14.43 46.24
C LEU A 201 -5.15 -15.00 45.18
N TYR A 202 -5.94 -14.15 44.54
CA TYR A 202 -6.94 -14.57 43.58
C TYR A 202 -6.45 -14.58 42.13
N THR A 203 -5.64 -13.60 41.73
CA THR A 203 -5.25 -13.44 40.33
C THR A 203 -4.02 -14.24 39.94
N THR A 204 -3.15 -14.62 40.88
CA THR A 204 -1.88 -15.33 40.55
C THR A 204 -2.17 -16.63 39.82
N ARG A 205 -3.02 -17.49 40.39
CA ARG A 205 -3.36 -18.78 39.78
C ARG A 205 -4.08 -18.60 38.44
N PHE A 206 -4.98 -17.61 38.35
CA PHE A 206 -5.67 -17.27 37.11
C PHE A 206 -4.68 -16.94 35.99
N TYR A 207 -3.72 -16.04 36.25
CA TYR A 207 -2.71 -15.65 35.27
C TYR A 207 -1.74 -16.78 34.94
N THR A 208 -1.44 -17.69 35.87
CA THR A 208 -0.65 -18.90 35.57
C THR A 208 -1.35 -19.79 34.54
N VAL A 209 -2.65 -20.07 34.73
CA VAL A 209 -3.43 -20.88 33.78
C VAL A 209 -3.60 -20.14 32.45
N MET A 210 -3.85 -18.83 32.50
CA MET A 210 -3.96 -17.98 31.30
C MET A 210 -2.68 -18.01 30.49
N SER A 211 -1.51 -17.82 31.11
CA SER A 211 -0.21 -17.88 30.42
C SER A 211 0.02 -19.23 29.75
N LYS A 212 -0.29 -20.35 30.43
CA LYS A 212 -0.19 -21.69 29.82
C LYS A 212 -1.11 -21.80 28.60
N CYS A 213 -2.34 -21.31 28.70
CA CYS A 213 -3.30 -21.30 27.58
C CYS A 213 -2.79 -20.43 26.42
N ASP A 214 -2.25 -19.24 26.69
CA ASP A 214 -1.76 -18.31 25.68
C ASP A 214 -0.58 -18.87 24.90
N ASP A 215 0.36 -19.53 25.58
CA ASP A 215 1.52 -20.14 24.93
C ASP A 215 1.08 -21.27 23.99
N MET A 216 0.13 -22.10 24.42
CA MET A 216 -0.46 -23.14 23.57
C MET A 216 -1.27 -22.56 22.40
N LEU A 217 -2.05 -21.49 22.63
CA LEU A 217 -2.82 -20.81 21.58
C LEU A 217 -1.91 -20.18 20.53
N LYS A 218 -0.83 -19.52 20.96
CA LYS A 218 0.14 -18.90 20.04
C LYS A 218 0.75 -19.93 19.10
N ILE A 219 1.16 -21.08 19.61
CA ILE A 219 1.72 -22.18 18.79
C ILE A 219 0.66 -22.65 17.79
N LYS A 220 -0.52 -23.05 18.26
CA LYS A 220 -1.60 -23.57 17.41
C LYS A 220 -2.04 -22.57 16.34
N ARG A 221 -2.21 -21.30 16.70
CA ARG A 221 -2.64 -20.23 15.79
C ARG A 221 -1.56 -19.91 14.77
N ARG A 222 -0.27 -19.89 15.14
CA ARG A 222 0.83 -19.70 14.19
C ARG A 222 0.82 -20.79 13.12
N GLU A 223 0.68 -22.05 13.51
CA GLU A 223 0.60 -23.16 12.55
C GLU A 223 -0.62 -23.02 11.63
N GLN A 224 -1.80 -22.76 12.19
CA GLN A 224 -3.02 -22.58 11.42
C GLN A 224 -2.94 -21.41 10.43
N TYR A 225 -2.49 -20.24 10.89
CA TYR A 225 -2.46 -19.03 10.09
C TYR A 225 -1.32 -19.05 9.07
N SER A 226 -0.18 -19.67 9.40
CA SER A 226 0.88 -19.93 8.44
C SER A 226 0.36 -20.78 7.26
N LYS A 227 -0.39 -21.84 7.54
CA LYS A 227 -1.02 -22.66 6.49
C LYS A 227 -1.99 -21.86 5.62
N ILE A 228 -2.86 -21.06 6.22
CA ILE A 228 -3.77 -20.17 5.47
C ILE A 228 -2.99 -19.20 4.59
N GLY A 229 -1.89 -18.64 5.11
CA GLY A 229 -1.03 -17.73 4.37
C GLY A 229 -0.38 -18.40 3.17
N GLU A 230 0.11 -19.62 3.31
CA GLU A 230 0.69 -20.39 2.20
C GLU A 230 -0.36 -20.80 1.18
N ASP A 231 -1.55 -21.24 1.60
CA ASP A 231 -2.66 -21.56 0.69
C ASP A 231 -3.04 -20.33 -0.17
N LYS A 232 -3.08 -19.14 0.44
CA LYS A 232 -3.33 -17.88 -0.27
C LYS A 232 -2.17 -17.49 -1.19
N ALA A 233 -0.93 -17.61 -0.71
CA ALA A 233 0.24 -17.32 -1.53
C ALA A 233 0.29 -18.22 -2.76
N GLN A 234 0.01 -19.53 -2.59
CA GLN A 234 0.01 -20.49 -3.68
C GLN A 234 -1.10 -20.21 -4.71
N ALA A 235 -2.28 -19.75 -4.26
CA ALA A 235 -3.34 -19.32 -5.18
C ALA A 235 -2.89 -18.14 -6.06
N GLU A 236 -2.15 -17.18 -5.50
CA GLU A 236 -1.59 -16.06 -6.27
C GLU A 236 -0.47 -16.49 -7.22
N MET A 237 0.30 -17.51 -6.85
CA MET A 237 1.32 -18.11 -7.72
C MET A 237 0.75 -18.75 -8.99
N ALA A 238 -0.55 -19.07 -9.04
CA ALA A 238 -1.20 -19.53 -10.25
C ALA A 238 -1.09 -18.51 -11.41
N LEU A 239 -1.05 -17.21 -11.10
CA LEU A 239 -0.84 -16.15 -12.11
C LEU A 239 0.57 -16.20 -12.71
N VAL A 240 1.57 -16.56 -11.89
CA VAL A 240 2.96 -16.76 -12.33
C VAL A 240 3.05 -17.95 -13.27
N THR A 241 2.44 -19.08 -12.90
CA THR A 241 2.39 -20.28 -13.75
C THR A 241 1.64 -20.02 -15.05
N LYS A 242 0.50 -19.31 -14.99
CA LYS A 242 -0.28 -18.94 -16.18
C LYS A 242 0.54 -18.11 -17.16
N PHE A 243 1.30 -17.11 -16.68
CA PHE A 243 2.18 -16.34 -17.55
C PHE A 243 3.21 -17.22 -18.24
N GLN A 244 3.86 -18.14 -17.51
CA GLN A 244 4.88 -19.02 -18.07
C GLN A 244 4.33 -19.93 -19.18
N SER A 245 3.16 -20.55 -18.96
CA SER A 245 2.54 -21.41 -19.98
C SER A 245 2.04 -20.62 -21.18
N GLU A 246 1.40 -19.47 -20.95
CA GLU A 246 0.85 -18.64 -22.01
C GLU A 246 1.93 -17.97 -22.86
N ALA A 247 3.05 -17.56 -22.25
CA ALA A 247 4.16 -16.97 -22.98
C ALA A 247 4.74 -17.93 -24.02
N LEU A 248 4.95 -19.20 -23.65
CA LEU A 248 5.40 -20.24 -24.58
C LEU A 248 4.37 -20.50 -25.69
N ARG A 249 3.09 -20.63 -25.34
CA ARG A 249 2.00 -20.85 -26.30
C ARG A 249 1.91 -19.73 -27.32
N VAL A 250 1.85 -18.47 -26.85
CA VAL A 250 1.70 -17.28 -27.69
C VAL A 250 2.86 -17.14 -28.69
N VAL A 251 4.10 -17.35 -28.23
CA VAL A 251 5.27 -17.31 -29.12
C VAL A 251 5.21 -18.42 -30.18
N SER A 252 4.79 -19.64 -29.80
CA SER A 252 4.64 -20.76 -30.74
C SER A 252 3.58 -20.49 -31.80
N GLU A 253 2.36 -20.08 -31.39
CA GLU A 253 1.25 -19.82 -32.31
C GLU A 253 1.58 -18.71 -33.32
N ILE A 254 2.22 -17.62 -32.86
CA ILE A 254 2.68 -16.55 -33.75
C ILE A 254 3.81 -17.04 -34.67
N SER A 255 4.68 -17.93 -34.21
CA SER A 255 5.73 -18.52 -35.05
C SER A 255 5.17 -19.49 -36.10
N GLU A 256 4.07 -20.16 -35.83
CA GLU A 256 3.46 -21.14 -36.75
C GLU A 256 2.50 -20.50 -37.76
N SER A 257 1.71 -19.53 -37.34
CA SER A 257 0.59 -19.00 -38.13
C SER A 257 0.61 -17.48 -38.34
N GLY A 258 1.44 -16.75 -37.57
CA GLY A 258 1.42 -15.29 -37.52
C GLY A 258 0.23 -14.71 -36.73
N GLN A 259 -0.61 -15.56 -36.14
CA GLN A 259 -1.79 -15.18 -35.38
C GLN A 259 -1.86 -15.96 -34.05
N VAL A 260 -2.62 -15.45 -33.08
CA VAL A 260 -2.79 -16.08 -31.77
C VAL A 260 -4.20 -15.88 -31.23
N GLY A 261 -4.71 -16.86 -30.47
CA GLY A 261 -5.90 -16.65 -29.64
C GLY A 261 -5.58 -15.85 -28.38
N LEU A 262 -6.22 -14.68 -28.20
CA LEU A 262 -5.94 -13.73 -27.10
C LEU A 262 -6.75 -13.97 -25.81
N ASP A 263 -7.54 -15.06 -25.74
CA ASP A 263 -8.25 -15.48 -24.53
C ASP A 263 -8.32 -17.01 -24.45
N ALA A 264 -7.65 -17.60 -23.45
CA ALA A 264 -7.74 -19.04 -23.17
C ALA A 264 -8.96 -19.41 -22.30
N GLU A 265 -9.61 -18.44 -21.64
CA GLU A 265 -10.77 -18.66 -20.75
C GLU A 265 -12.14 -18.55 -21.45
N ALA A 266 -12.15 -18.21 -22.74
CA ALA A 266 -13.36 -18.30 -23.55
C ALA A 266 -13.63 -19.77 -23.93
N GLU A 267 -14.10 -20.58 -22.96
CA GLU A 267 -14.64 -21.94 -23.17
C GLU A 267 -15.84 -21.97 -24.13
N VAL A 268 -16.34 -20.81 -24.56
CA VAL A 268 -17.30 -20.72 -25.67
C VAL A 268 -16.54 -20.84 -26.99
N ALA A 269 -16.37 -22.08 -27.42
CA ALA A 269 -15.84 -22.48 -28.71
C ALA A 269 -16.25 -21.51 -29.84
N GLY A 270 -15.28 -20.77 -30.37
CA GLY A 270 -15.42 -20.00 -31.62
C GLY A 270 -15.39 -18.47 -31.51
N SER A 271 -15.06 -17.86 -30.37
CA SER A 271 -15.08 -16.39 -30.24
C SER A 271 -13.91 -15.75 -29.49
N ALA A 272 -12.83 -16.49 -29.21
CA ALA A 272 -11.59 -15.87 -28.72
C ALA A 272 -11.06 -14.90 -29.78
N PRO A 273 -10.85 -13.61 -29.46
CA PRO A 273 -10.32 -12.66 -30.43
C PRO A 273 -8.94 -13.13 -30.93
N ILE A 274 -8.81 -13.20 -32.26
CA ILE A 274 -7.54 -13.53 -32.91
C ILE A 274 -6.73 -12.25 -33.03
N GLY A 275 -5.50 -12.28 -32.53
CA GLY A 275 -4.54 -11.17 -32.59
C GLY A 275 -3.37 -11.44 -33.52
N GLY A 276 -2.75 -10.36 -34.01
CA GLY A 276 -1.42 -10.42 -34.60
C GLY A 276 -0.33 -10.25 -33.55
N PRO A 277 0.94 -10.08 -33.98
CA PRO A 277 2.08 -9.91 -33.06
C PRO A 277 1.96 -8.72 -32.12
N VAL A 278 1.26 -7.67 -32.55
CA VAL A 278 1.12 -6.42 -31.81
C VAL A 278 0.15 -6.60 -30.63
N GLU A 279 -1.00 -7.22 -30.87
CA GLU A 279 -1.98 -7.55 -29.84
C GLU A 279 -1.45 -8.65 -28.90
N ALA A 280 -0.70 -9.61 -29.45
CA ALA A 280 -0.01 -10.64 -28.66
C ALA A 280 0.99 -10.04 -27.65
N PHE A 281 1.71 -8.98 -28.04
CA PHE A 281 2.63 -8.28 -27.15
C PHE A 281 1.86 -7.63 -25.98
N ASP A 282 0.76 -6.94 -26.27
CA ASP A 282 -0.07 -6.28 -25.25
C ASP A 282 -0.70 -7.31 -24.28
N TYR A 283 -1.09 -8.48 -24.81
CA TYR A 283 -1.57 -9.62 -24.01
C TYR A 283 -0.49 -10.15 -23.06
N LEU A 284 0.71 -10.43 -23.56
CA LEU A 284 1.82 -10.89 -22.71
C LEU A 284 2.22 -9.86 -21.66
N MET A 285 2.21 -8.57 -21.99
CA MET A 285 2.46 -7.50 -21.01
C MET A 285 1.41 -7.48 -19.90
N THR A 286 0.14 -7.70 -20.23
CA THR A 286 -0.94 -7.79 -19.24
C THR A 286 -0.74 -8.99 -18.32
N LEU A 287 -0.43 -10.16 -18.88
CA LEU A 287 -0.14 -11.37 -18.09
C LEU A 287 1.09 -11.19 -17.19
N TRP A 288 2.15 -10.56 -17.70
CA TRP A 288 3.35 -10.27 -16.89
C TRP A 288 3.05 -9.31 -15.73
N GLY A 289 2.28 -8.25 -15.98
CA GLY A 289 1.82 -7.34 -14.92
C GLY A 289 0.99 -8.07 -13.85
N ASN A 290 0.09 -8.96 -14.26
CA ASN A 290 -0.71 -9.78 -13.36
C ASN A 290 0.17 -10.74 -12.53
N ALA A 291 1.12 -11.43 -13.18
CA ALA A 291 2.07 -12.33 -12.51
C ALA A 291 2.96 -11.59 -11.51
N SER A 292 3.43 -10.38 -11.86
CA SER A 292 4.24 -9.55 -10.97
C SER A 292 3.44 -9.10 -9.74
N ALA A 293 2.18 -8.67 -9.91
CA ALA A 293 1.29 -8.34 -8.80
C ALA A 293 0.95 -9.57 -7.94
N GLY A 294 0.70 -10.73 -8.57
CA GLY A 294 0.49 -12.00 -7.90
C GLY A 294 1.68 -12.41 -7.03
N ASN A 295 2.91 -12.31 -7.56
CA ASN A 295 4.13 -12.59 -6.78
C ASN A 295 4.30 -11.61 -5.61
N ALA A 296 4.00 -10.32 -5.80
CA ALA A 296 4.02 -9.34 -4.71
C ALA A 296 2.99 -9.66 -3.61
N ARG A 297 1.76 -10.06 -3.98
CA ARG A 297 0.73 -10.52 -3.04
C ARG A 297 1.16 -11.80 -2.31
N ALA A 298 1.68 -12.79 -3.03
CA ALA A 298 2.19 -14.02 -2.44
C ALA A 298 3.29 -13.75 -1.40
N TYR A 299 4.23 -12.86 -1.73
CA TYR A 299 5.26 -12.42 -0.81
C TYR A 299 4.69 -11.67 0.41
N ALA A 300 3.68 -10.82 0.21
CA ALA A 300 3.01 -10.11 1.30
C ALA A 300 2.29 -11.07 2.26
N TYR A 301 1.57 -12.09 1.75
CA TYR A 301 0.95 -13.14 2.58
C TYR A 301 1.98 -13.90 3.42
N ARG A 302 3.07 -14.37 2.80
CA ARG A 302 4.16 -15.05 3.50
C ARG A 302 4.83 -14.14 4.52
N THR A 303 4.96 -12.85 4.23
CA THR A 303 5.53 -11.90 5.19
C THR A 303 4.61 -11.66 6.40
N ALA A 304 3.30 -11.50 6.18
CA ALA A 304 2.33 -11.33 7.27
C ALA A 304 2.26 -12.55 8.20
N LEU A 305 2.22 -13.76 7.62
CA LEU A 305 1.79 -14.97 8.32
C LEU A 305 2.90 -16.00 8.58
N HIS A 306 3.99 -15.94 7.82
CA HIS A 306 5.14 -16.86 7.91
C HIS A 306 6.46 -16.12 8.23
N GLN A 307 6.51 -14.78 8.06
CA GLN A 307 7.68 -13.91 8.26
C GLN A 307 8.92 -14.27 7.42
N GLU A 308 8.73 -15.01 6.32
CA GLU A 308 9.81 -15.47 5.42
C GLU A 308 9.44 -15.27 3.94
N GLY A 309 10.32 -15.72 3.03
CA GLY A 309 10.01 -15.79 1.59
C GLY A 309 10.55 -14.66 0.73
N TYR A 310 11.38 -13.75 1.25
CA TYR A 310 11.97 -12.67 0.43
C TYR A 310 12.88 -13.21 -0.68
N ASP A 311 13.81 -14.11 -0.34
CA ASP A 311 14.77 -14.64 -1.31
C ASP A 311 14.06 -15.46 -2.40
N GLN A 312 13.05 -16.25 -2.02
CA GLN A 312 12.18 -16.95 -2.96
C GLN A 312 11.43 -15.97 -3.87
N ALA A 313 10.77 -14.96 -3.30
CA ALA A 313 10.02 -13.97 -4.07
C ALA A 313 10.93 -13.18 -5.03
N LYS A 314 12.15 -12.84 -4.60
CA LYS A 314 13.18 -12.20 -5.42
C LYS A 314 13.63 -13.12 -6.55
N ALA A 315 13.88 -14.40 -6.28
CA ALA A 315 14.24 -15.39 -7.30
C ALA A 315 13.12 -15.57 -8.34
N THR A 316 11.86 -15.72 -7.89
CA THR A 316 10.70 -15.79 -8.79
C THR A 316 10.55 -14.51 -9.61
N THR A 317 10.78 -13.34 -9.02
CA THR A 317 10.74 -12.05 -9.73
C THR A 317 11.78 -11.99 -10.84
N GLN A 318 13.01 -12.46 -10.55
CA GLN A 318 14.08 -12.51 -11.54
C GLN A 318 13.72 -13.50 -12.67
N GLN A 319 13.24 -14.69 -12.34
CA GLN A 319 12.79 -15.67 -13.34
C GLN A 319 11.64 -15.14 -14.22
N LEU A 320 10.66 -14.46 -13.61
CA LEU A 320 9.57 -13.82 -14.35
C LEU A 320 10.08 -12.76 -15.33
N ARG A 321 11.05 -11.96 -14.90
CA ARG A 321 11.71 -10.96 -15.75
C ARG A 321 12.42 -11.62 -16.93
N ASP A 322 13.24 -12.63 -16.65
CA ASP A 322 14.05 -13.30 -17.68
C ASP A 322 13.14 -13.98 -18.72
N ASN A 323 12.13 -14.73 -18.26
CA ASN A 323 11.13 -15.35 -19.12
C ASN A 323 10.35 -14.31 -19.96
N ALA A 324 10.03 -13.15 -19.39
CA ALA A 324 9.32 -12.10 -20.11
C ALA A 324 10.19 -11.47 -21.21
N ILE A 325 11.46 -11.18 -20.91
CA ILE A 325 12.40 -10.65 -21.90
C ILE A 325 12.60 -11.65 -23.05
N GLU A 326 12.82 -12.92 -22.72
CA GLU A 326 12.96 -14.00 -23.70
C GLU A 326 11.69 -14.15 -24.56
N SER A 327 10.52 -14.17 -23.93
CA SER A 327 9.26 -14.38 -24.66
C SER A 327 8.87 -13.19 -25.54
N LEU A 328 9.07 -11.96 -25.07
CA LEU A 328 8.76 -10.75 -25.86
C LEU A 328 9.72 -10.56 -27.03
N SER A 329 11.02 -10.82 -26.84
CA SER A 329 11.98 -10.83 -27.95
C SER A 329 11.72 -11.97 -28.92
N GLY A 330 11.41 -13.17 -28.42
CA GLY A 330 11.01 -14.33 -29.22
C GLY A 330 9.72 -14.12 -30.01
N LEU A 331 8.76 -13.38 -29.46
CA LEU A 331 7.54 -12.96 -30.16
C LEU A 331 7.87 -12.06 -31.35
N ILE A 332 8.75 -11.07 -31.18
CA ILE A 332 9.17 -10.19 -32.29
C ILE A 332 9.96 -10.98 -33.33
N GLN A 333 10.78 -11.95 -32.91
CA GLN A 333 11.49 -12.85 -33.80
C GLN A 333 10.52 -13.74 -34.61
N ALA A 334 9.44 -14.20 -34.00
CA ALA A 334 8.38 -14.92 -34.70
C ALA A 334 7.63 -14.00 -35.68
N ALA A 335 7.38 -12.75 -35.27
CA ALA A 335 6.78 -11.72 -36.12
C ALA A 335 7.65 -11.43 -37.35
N SER A 336 8.98 -11.40 -37.22
CA SER A 336 9.87 -11.22 -38.36
C SER A 336 9.65 -12.32 -39.41
N ARG A 337 9.39 -13.56 -39.02
CA ARG A 337 9.15 -14.65 -39.98
C ARG A 337 7.81 -14.51 -40.70
N ASN A 338 6.72 -14.27 -39.96
CA ASN A 338 5.36 -14.38 -40.51
C ASN A 338 4.72 -13.07 -40.98
N THR A 339 5.24 -11.91 -40.61
CA THR A 339 4.67 -10.62 -41.06
C THR A 339 4.88 -10.45 -42.57
N PRO A 340 3.82 -10.27 -43.39
CA PRO A 340 3.95 -9.97 -44.82
C PRO A 340 4.76 -8.70 -45.06
N VAL A 341 5.51 -8.64 -46.17
CA VAL A 341 6.43 -7.52 -46.47
C VAL A 341 5.69 -6.18 -46.50
N ASP A 342 4.48 -6.14 -47.06
CA ASP A 342 3.63 -4.95 -47.13
C ASP A 342 3.11 -4.46 -45.77
N GLN A 343 3.11 -5.33 -44.74
CA GLN A 343 2.67 -5.01 -43.39
C GLN A 343 3.81 -4.56 -42.47
N VAL A 344 5.08 -4.74 -42.87
CA VAL A 344 6.26 -4.36 -42.08
C VAL A 344 6.21 -2.88 -41.65
N PRO A 345 5.89 -1.91 -42.54
CA PRO A 345 5.82 -0.49 -42.16
C PRO A 345 4.75 -0.16 -41.11
N THR A 346 3.75 -1.02 -40.93
CA THR A 346 2.69 -0.87 -39.91
C THR A 346 3.07 -1.53 -38.60
N VAL A 347 3.53 -2.78 -38.65
CA VAL A 347 3.81 -3.61 -37.46
C VAL A 347 5.07 -3.16 -36.72
N HIS A 348 6.14 -2.82 -37.45
CA HIS A 348 7.43 -2.50 -36.82
C HIS A 348 7.35 -1.26 -35.90
N PRO A 349 6.81 -0.10 -36.32
CA PRO A 349 6.67 1.06 -35.43
C PRO A 349 5.80 0.79 -34.19
N GLN A 350 4.75 -0.02 -34.36
CA GLN A 350 3.86 -0.40 -33.27
C GLN A 350 4.55 -1.28 -32.21
N LEU A 351 5.43 -2.19 -32.63
CA LEU A 351 6.25 -2.99 -31.73
C LEU A 351 7.33 -2.15 -31.04
N LEU A 352 7.98 -1.22 -31.74
CA LEU A 352 8.93 -0.28 -31.12
C LEU A 352 8.30 0.50 -29.96
N GLN A 353 7.09 1.03 -30.17
CA GLN A 353 6.35 1.77 -29.15
C GLN A 353 6.05 0.90 -27.92
N ARG A 354 5.69 -0.36 -28.12
CA ARG A 354 5.37 -1.32 -27.07
C ARG A 354 6.59 -1.75 -26.27
N VAL A 355 7.70 -2.05 -26.94
CA VAL A 355 9.00 -2.33 -26.30
C VAL A 355 9.45 -1.14 -25.45
N ALA A 356 9.36 0.09 -25.98
CA ALA A 356 9.70 1.29 -25.21
C ALA A 356 8.83 1.48 -23.97
N THR A 357 7.52 1.25 -24.10
CA THR A 357 6.57 1.34 -22.98
C THR A 357 6.87 0.27 -21.92
N ALA A 358 7.08 -0.98 -22.33
CA ALA A 358 7.41 -2.10 -21.45
C ALA A 358 8.74 -1.86 -20.70
N GLN A 359 9.78 -1.38 -21.38
CA GLN A 359 11.07 -1.05 -20.76
C GLN A 359 10.92 -0.02 -19.64
N ARG A 360 10.08 1.01 -19.83
CA ARG A 360 9.82 2.02 -18.78
C ARG A 360 9.11 1.43 -17.56
N ARG A 361 8.20 0.46 -17.75
CA ARG A 361 7.51 -0.21 -16.63
C ARG A 361 8.45 -1.05 -15.76
N MET A 362 9.58 -1.51 -16.30
CA MET A 362 10.62 -2.19 -15.50
C MET A 362 11.39 -1.24 -14.57
N ASN A 363 11.40 0.08 -14.88
CA ASN A 363 12.17 1.09 -14.16
C ASN A 363 13.63 0.63 -13.90
N SER A 364 14.26 0.07 -14.94
CA SER A 364 15.63 -0.46 -14.93
C SER A 364 16.54 0.44 -15.79
N PRO A 365 17.73 0.82 -15.28
CA PRO A 365 18.68 1.64 -16.03
C PRO A 365 19.41 0.87 -17.13
N LEU A 366 19.35 -0.47 -17.14
CA LEU A 366 20.14 -1.33 -18.00
C LEU A 366 19.57 -1.51 -19.42
N ASN A 367 18.35 -1.01 -19.70
CA ASN A 367 17.69 -1.12 -21.00
C ASN A 367 17.62 -2.55 -21.60
N GLU A 368 17.59 -3.57 -20.75
CA GLU A 368 17.72 -4.98 -21.16
C GLU A 368 16.66 -5.46 -22.14
N LEU A 369 15.39 -5.07 -21.97
CA LEU A 369 14.33 -5.49 -22.89
C LEU A 369 14.55 -4.87 -24.27
N ALA A 370 14.91 -3.58 -24.30
CA ALA A 370 15.20 -2.88 -25.55
C ALA A 370 16.39 -3.53 -26.28
N ALA A 371 17.47 -3.87 -25.54
CA ALA A 371 18.63 -4.55 -26.09
C ALA A 371 18.29 -5.96 -26.62
N ALA A 372 17.49 -6.74 -25.89
CA ALA A 372 17.07 -8.08 -26.33
C ALA A 372 16.17 -8.05 -27.57
N CYS A 373 15.37 -6.99 -27.73
CA CYS A 373 14.47 -6.83 -28.87
C CYS A 373 15.14 -6.20 -30.11
N GLU A 374 16.33 -5.61 -29.97
CA GLU A 374 16.99 -4.85 -31.04
C GLU A 374 17.23 -5.71 -32.30
N GLY A 375 17.86 -6.88 -32.13
CA GLY A 375 18.12 -7.81 -33.24
C GLY A 375 16.84 -8.25 -33.97
N PRO A 376 15.85 -8.82 -33.26
CA PRO A 376 14.56 -9.21 -33.86
C PRO A 376 13.83 -8.08 -34.58
N LEU A 377 13.86 -6.85 -34.04
CA LEU A 377 13.29 -5.67 -34.69
C LEU A 377 14.03 -5.31 -35.98
N GLN A 378 15.36 -5.41 -35.98
CA GLN A 378 16.18 -5.20 -37.17
C GLN A 378 15.89 -6.24 -38.25
N GLU A 379 15.71 -7.50 -37.87
CA GLU A 379 15.32 -8.58 -38.79
C GLU A 379 13.93 -8.36 -39.39
N LEU A 380 12.95 -7.92 -38.60
CA LEU A 380 11.62 -7.59 -39.11
C LEU A 380 11.69 -6.46 -40.16
N ALA A 381 12.44 -5.39 -39.86
CA ALA A 381 12.57 -4.26 -40.78
C ALA A 381 13.31 -4.63 -42.08
N SER A 382 14.29 -5.56 -42.02
CA SER A 382 15.13 -5.90 -43.18
C SER A 382 14.40 -6.66 -44.29
N LYS A 383 13.20 -7.19 -44.01
CA LYS A 383 12.32 -7.82 -45.00
C LYS A 383 11.88 -6.88 -46.12
N ASP A 384 11.75 -5.60 -45.81
CA ASP A 384 11.55 -4.55 -46.80
C ASP A 384 12.81 -3.65 -46.85
N SER A 385 13.60 -3.83 -47.91
CA SER A 385 14.82 -3.06 -48.12
C SER A 385 14.60 -1.54 -48.21
N THR A 386 13.45 -1.11 -48.74
CA THR A 386 13.12 0.32 -48.87
C THR A 386 12.80 0.90 -47.51
N TYR A 387 11.94 0.21 -46.75
CA TYR A 387 11.59 0.60 -45.39
C TYR A 387 12.80 0.59 -44.45
N SER A 388 13.66 -0.42 -44.54
CA SER A 388 14.91 -0.50 -43.76
C SER A 388 15.82 0.72 -44.01
N GLN A 389 16.02 1.11 -45.28
CA GLN A 389 16.77 2.33 -45.62
C GLN A 389 16.10 3.61 -45.10
N GLN A 390 14.76 3.68 -45.15
CA GLN A 390 14.01 4.80 -44.60
C GLN A 390 14.21 4.92 -43.09
N ARG A 391 14.14 3.79 -42.37
CA ARG A 391 14.40 3.72 -40.93
C ARG A 391 15.78 4.24 -40.57
N ASP A 392 16.82 3.76 -41.25
CA ASP A 392 18.21 4.15 -40.98
C ASP A 392 18.48 5.63 -41.30
N ARG A 393 17.79 6.19 -42.31
CA ARG A 393 17.82 7.64 -42.59
C ARG A 393 17.11 8.42 -41.49
N TYR A 394 15.93 7.97 -41.08
CA TYR A 394 15.15 8.59 -40.01
C TYR A 394 15.92 8.60 -38.69
N GLU A 395 16.49 7.47 -38.28
CA GLU A 395 17.24 7.37 -37.03
C GLU A 395 18.42 8.35 -37.00
N ARG A 396 19.18 8.44 -38.10
CA ARG A 396 20.26 9.43 -38.23
C ARG A 396 19.76 10.87 -38.13
N ALA A 397 18.60 11.16 -38.70
CA ALA A 397 18.02 12.51 -38.67
C ALA A 397 17.59 12.94 -37.26
N VAL A 398 17.04 12.01 -36.46
CA VAL A 398 16.50 12.35 -35.12
C VAL A 398 17.50 12.17 -33.97
N ARG A 399 18.62 11.47 -34.20
CA ARG A 399 19.62 11.14 -33.17
C ARG A 399 20.17 12.36 -32.44
N GLU A 400 20.71 13.33 -33.18
CA GLU A 400 21.30 14.54 -32.58
C GLU A 400 20.23 15.45 -31.94
N PRO A 401 19.07 15.72 -32.57
CA PRO A 401 17.98 16.45 -31.91
C PRO A 401 17.55 15.83 -30.57
N LEU A 402 17.36 14.52 -30.50
CA LEU A 402 17.01 13.81 -29.26
C LEU A 402 18.12 13.91 -28.21
N ARG A 403 19.38 13.78 -28.62
CA ARG A 403 20.54 13.93 -27.74
C ARG A 403 20.58 15.33 -27.10
N TRP A 404 20.45 16.39 -27.90
CA TRP A 404 20.42 17.76 -27.40
C TRP A 404 19.26 17.98 -26.43
N ARG A 405 18.05 17.56 -26.81
CA ARG A 405 16.87 17.64 -25.95
C ARG A 405 17.06 16.94 -24.61
N ARG A 406 17.61 15.73 -24.61
CA ARG A 406 17.93 14.99 -23.38
C ARG A 406 18.91 15.77 -22.48
N MET A 407 19.96 16.36 -23.06
CA MET A 407 20.91 17.18 -22.30
C MET A 407 20.25 18.43 -21.69
N PHE A 408 19.48 19.19 -22.48
CA PHE A 408 18.78 20.39 -22.00
C PHE A 408 17.74 20.05 -20.91
N ALA A 409 16.95 19.01 -21.11
CA ALA A 409 15.97 18.54 -20.14
C ALA A 409 16.63 18.09 -18.84
N SER A 410 17.77 17.38 -18.90
CA SER A 410 18.55 17.01 -17.72
C SER A 410 19.01 18.23 -16.94
N LYS A 411 19.63 19.21 -17.62
CA LYS A 411 20.13 20.44 -16.98
C LYS A 411 19.02 21.28 -16.36
N ARG A 412 17.89 21.42 -17.03
CA ARG A 412 16.73 22.12 -16.47
C ARG A 412 16.13 21.36 -15.29
N GLY A 413 16.05 20.03 -15.38
CA GLY A 413 15.58 19.18 -14.29
C GLY A 413 16.49 19.21 -13.05
N GLU A 414 17.81 19.26 -13.24
CA GLU A 414 18.79 19.46 -12.16
C GLU A 414 18.53 20.78 -11.42
N ALA A 415 18.30 21.88 -12.15
CA ALA A 415 17.99 23.17 -11.54
C ALA A 415 16.65 23.16 -10.77
N LEU A 416 15.62 22.50 -11.29
CA LEU A 416 14.32 22.38 -10.62
C LEU A 416 14.40 21.54 -9.32
N ARG A 417 15.18 20.45 -9.34
CA ARG A 417 15.42 19.64 -8.14
C ARG A 417 16.27 20.36 -7.10
N ALA A 418 17.24 21.18 -7.52
CA ALA A 418 18.09 21.90 -6.57
C ALA A 418 17.30 22.85 -5.65
N VAL A 419 16.15 23.37 -6.11
CA VAL A 419 15.29 24.29 -5.34
C VAL A 419 14.06 23.61 -4.73
N THR A 420 13.85 22.32 -4.99
CA THR A 420 12.71 21.56 -4.46
C THR A 420 13.25 20.42 -3.59
N PRO A 421 12.93 20.35 -2.29
CA PRO A 421 13.43 19.25 -1.44
C PRO A 421 12.97 17.87 -1.94
N ASP A 422 13.83 16.86 -1.78
CA ASP A 422 13.49 15.46 -2.06
C ASP A 422 12.49 14.93 -1.02
N LEU A 423 11.43 14.26 -1.49
CA LEU A 423 10.38 13.74 -0.62
C LEU A 423 10.91 12.66 0.33
N THR A 424 11.73 11.73 -0.17
CA THR A 424 12.32 10.64 0.64
C THR A 424 13.20 11.21 1.75
N GLY A 425 14.06 12.17 1.41
CA GLY A 425 14.92 12.86 2.37
C GLY A 425 14.11 13.62 3.43
N ALA A 426 13.01 14.28 3.04
CA ALA A 426 12.13 14.98 3.98
C ALA A 426 11.43 14.02 4.96
N MET A 427 10.97 12.86 4.47
CA MET A 427 10.35 11.82 5.30
C MET A 427 11.31 11.24 6.35
N GLN A 428 12.55 10.98 5.95
CA GLN A 428 13.60 10.43 6.81
C GLN A 428 14.17 11.46 7.80
N GLY A 429 13.81 12.74 7.63
CA GLY A 429 14.22 13.81 8.51
C GLY A 429 13.67 13.70 9.94
N THR A 430 14.11 14.63 10.79
CA THR A 430 13.57 14.81 12.14
C THR A 430 13.02 16.22 12.29
N ALA A 431 11.98 16.34 13.12
CA ALA A 431 11.36 17.61 13.45
C ALA A 431 11.11 17.75 14.95
N PRO A 432 11.03 18.98 15.48
CA PRO A 432 10.63 19.22 16.86
C PRO A 432 9.27 18.55 17.14
N GLN A 433 9.21 17.83 18.25
CA GLN A 433 7.96 17.24 18.70
C GLN A 433 6.99 18.36 19.12
N GLU A 434 5.85 18.48 18.44
CA GLU A 434 4.84 19.47 18.81
C GLU A 434 3.98 18.96 19.98
N LYS A 435 3.71 19.84 20.96
CA LYS A 435 2.86 19.49 22.12
C LYS A 435 1.43 19.15 21.71
N ILE A 436 0.91 19.83 20.68
CA ILE A 436 -0.52 19.84 20.31
C ILE A 436 -0.97 18.50 19.69
N VAL A 437 -0.04 17.72 19.15
CA VAL A 437 -0.35 16.49 18.40
C VAL A 437 -0.64 15.30 19.32
N ARG A 438 -0.19 15.31 20.57
CA ARG A 438 -0.34 14.17 21.49
C ARG A 438 -1.41 14.43 22.55
N PRO A 439 -2.03 13.36 23.08
CA PRO A 439 -2.91 13.50 24.23
C PRO A 439 -2.18 14.17 25.40
N PRO A 440 -2.88 14.96 26.24
CA PRO A 440 -2.25 15.74 27.33
C PRO A 440 -1.34 14.92 28.25
N TYR A 441 -1.65 13.63 28.43
CA TYR A 441 -0.88 12.69 29.25
C TYR A 441 0.40 12.14 28.61
N GLN A 442 0.66 12.42 27.33
CA GLN A 442 1.88 12.01 26.60
C GLN A 442 2.61 13.19 25.94
N CYS A 443 2.17 14.43 26.18
CA CYS A 443 2.88 15.63 25.76
C CYS A 443 4.25 15.69 26.46
N ARG A 444 5.32 15.29 25.76
CA ARG A 444 6.70 15.53 26.20
C ARG A 444 7.16 16.90 25.70
N THR A 445 7.74 17.70 26.59
CA THR A 445 8.42 18.96 26.25
C THR A 445 9.84 18.67 25.76
N GLY A 446 10.14 19.07 24.52
CA GLY A 446 11.50 19.00 23.97
C GLY A 446 11.85 17.59 23.49
N GLY A 447 12.22 17.49 22.21
CA GLY A 447 12.59 16.24 21.56
C GLY A 447 12.52 16.38 20.04
N GLN A 448 13.31 15.58 19.34
CA GLN A 448 13.23 15.39 17.90
C GLN A 448 12.45 14.09 17.64
N THR A 449 11.54 14.10 16.67
CA THR A 449 10.81 12.91 16.23
C THR A 449 10.95 12.76 14.73
N GLY A 450 10.95 11.53 14.23
CA GLY A 450 11.00 11.27 12.78
C GLY A 450 9.76 11.83 12.11
N VAL A 451 9.93 12.44 10.93
CA VAL A 451 8.81 13.07 10.20
C VAL A 451 7.81 12.02 9.72
N ALA A 452 8.30 10.95 9.08
CA ALA A 452 7.47 9.84 8.59
C ALA A 452 8.19 8.51 8.87
N PRO A 453 7.93 7.84 10.02
CA PRO A 453 8.63 6.61 10.38
C PRO A 453 8.35 5.47 9.40
N SER A 454 9.34 4.61 9.17
CA SER A 454 9.23 3.41 8.31
C SER A 454 8.55 2.23 9.00
N ALA A 455 8.45 2.25 10.33
CA ALA A 455 7.82 1.21 11.12
C ALA A 455 7.05 1.80 12.29
N LEU A 456 5.99 1.10 12.68
CA LEU A 456 5.13 1.50 13.78
C LEU A 456 5.85 1.35 15.13
N GLY A 457 6.02 2.46 15.83
CA GLY A 457 6.53 2.51 17.21
C GLY A 457 5.64 3.29 18.18
N LEU A 458 4.59 3.94 17.67
CA LEU A 458 3.58 4.71 18.40
C LEU A 458 2.22 4.51 17.70
N PRO A 459 1.09 4.78 18.37
CA PRO A 459 -0.23 4.76 17.74
C PRO A 459 -0.28 5.61 16.47
N SER A 460 -0.96 5.10 15.45
CA SER A 460 -1.06 5.69 14.12
C SER A 460 -1.65 7.10 14.16
N HIS A 461 -2.71 7.29 14.94
CA HIS A 461 -3.39 8.56 15.14
C HIS A 461 -2.52 9.60 15.87
N TRP A 462 -1.38 9.21 16.47
CA TRP A 462 -0.38 10.15 17.00
C TRP A 462 0.70 10.51 15.98
N ILE A 463 1.05 9.58 15.09
CA ILE A 463 2.07 9.80 14.05
C ILE A 463 1.49 10.70 12.96
N MET A 464 0.26 10.41 12.52
CA MET A 464 -0.36 11.08 11.37
C MET A 464 -0.43 12.61 11.48
N PRO A 465 -0.88 13.22 12.59
CA PRO A 465 -0.96 14.68 12.66
C PRO A 465 0.43 15.33 12.71
N GLN A 466 1.45 14.68 13.29
CA GLN A 466 2.83 15.17 13.26
C GLN A 466 3.35 15.21 11.82
N THR A 467 3.28 14.10 11.09
CA THR A 467 3.70 14.03 9.68
C THR A 467 2.94 15.03 8.83
N THR A 468 1.62 15.13 9.05
CA THR A 468 0.75 16.07 8.33
C THR A 468 1.15 17.52 8.60
N GLY A 469 1.36 17.91 9.85
CA GLY A 469 1.73 19.29 10.21
C GLY A 469 3.04 19.75 9.57
N ILE A 470 3.93 18.83 9.24
CA ILE A 470 5.24 19.10 8.63
C ILE A 470 5.18 19.07 7.10
N MET A 471 4.51 18.08 6.52
CA MET A 471 4.63 17.80 5.08
C MET A 471 3.46 18.35 4.25
N LEU A 472 2.27 18.52 4.84
CA LEU A 472 1.09 18.93 4.10
C LEU A 472 1.26 20.37 3.58
N GLY A 473 0.95 20.60 2.31
CA GLY A 473 1.05 21.91 1.69
C GLY A 473 2.47 22.33 1.29
N ASN A 474 3.50 21.56 1.64
CA ASN A 474 4.87 21.83 1.20
C ASN A 474 5.15 21.24 -0.19
N LEU A 475 6.15 21.81 -0.86
CA LEU A 475 6.61 21.40 -2.18
C LEU A 475 7.74 20.38 -2.03
N TYR A 476 7.58 19.21 -2.65
CA TYR A 476 8.61 18.18 -2.71
C TYR A 476 8.74 17.63 -4.13
N HIS A 477 9.87 17.00 -4.42
CA HIS A 477 10.07 16.27 -5.67
C HIS A 477 10.18 14.77 -5.46
N ASP A 478 9.83 14.03 -6.50
CA ASP A 478 10.02 12.59 -6.58
C ASP A 478 10.37 12.16 -8.01
N GLN A 479 10.72 10.89 -8.20
CA GLN A 479 11.25 10.33 -9.44
C GLN A 479 10.34 9.25 -10.02
N THR A 480 10.44 9.04 -11.33
CA THR A 480 9.73 7.99 -12.08
C THR A 480 8.21 8.04 -11.90
N LEU A 481 7.57 9.01 -12.55
CA LEU A 481 6.12 9.06 -12.66
C LEU A 481 5.65 8.17 -13.81
N LEU A 482 4.77 7.22 -13.50
CA LEU A 482 4.19 6.29 -14.47
C LEU A 482 2.68 6.42 -14.51
N ARG A 483 2.09 6.55 -15.70
CA ARG A 483 0.63 6.56 -15.85
C ARG A 483 0.05 5.15 -15.87
N LEU A 484 -1.01 4.89 -15.11
CA LEU A 484 -1.68 3.58 -15.05
C LEU A 484 -2.19 3.09 -16.40
N ALA A 485 -2.98 3.92 -17.08
CA ALA A 485 -3.50 3.64 -18.41
C ALA A 485 -3.86 4.95 -19.14
N PRO A 486 -3.94 4.94 -20.48
CA PRO A 486 -4.51 6.04 -21.24
C PRO A 486 -5.91 6.42 -20.70
N GLY A 487 -6.20 7.71 -20.57
CA GLY A 487 -7.48 8.22 -20.06
C GLY A 487 -7.62 8.28 -18.53
N VAL A 488 -6.77 7.57 -17.76
CA VAL A 488 -6.77 7.68 -16.29
C VAL A 488 -6.25 9.06 -15.87
N ARG A 489 -6.92 9.69 -14.90
CA ARG A 489 -6.59 11.04 -14.39
C ARG A 489 -5.57 11.04 -13.25
N VAL A 490 -4.89 9.92 -13.04
CA VAL A 490 -3.91 9.73 -11.98
C VAL A 490 -2.69 8.99 -12.57
N ALA A 491 -1.51 9.49 -12.26
CA ALA A 491 -0.25 8.77 -12.43
C ALA A 491 0.34 8.44 -11.07
N VAL A 492 1.25 7.48 -11.03
CA VAL A 492 1.80 6.92 -9.81
C VAL A 492 3.33 6.95 -9.87
N VAL A 493 3.96 7.46 -8.81
CA VAL A 493 5.35 7.14 -8.50
C VAL A 493 5.35 5.80 -7.78
N PRO A 494 6.03 4.76 -8.32
CA PRO A 494 6.06 3.45 -7.71
C PRO A 494 6.60 3.47 -6.28
N CYS A 495 6.23 2.46 -5.50
CA CYS A 495 6.65 2.36 -4.10
C CYS A 495 8.17 2.22 -4.00
N HIS A 496 8.80 3.15 -3.30
CA HIS A 496 10.23 3.16 -2.98
C HIS A 496 10.42 3.77 -1.59
N ALA A 497 11.41 3.30 -0.83
CA ALA A 497 11.73 3.85 0.49
C ALA A 497 10.52 4.04 1.46
N ASN A 498 9.57 3.11 1.40
CA ASN A 498 8.32 3.11 2.19
C ASN A 498 7.30 4.20 1.81
N HIS A 499 7.36 4.78 0.61
CA HIS A 499 6.28 5.63 0.11
C HIS A 499 5.99 5.42 -1.37
N TYR A 500 4.79 5.85 -1.78
CA TYR A 500 4.41 6.01 -3.17
C TYR A 500 3.61 7.31 -3.33
N VAL A 501 3.56 7.83 -4.56
CA VAL A 501 2.91 9.13 -4.83
C VAL A 501 1.84 8.98 -5.88
N ASN A 502 0.63 9.46 -5.61
CA ASN A 502 -0.39 9.66 -6.62
C ASN A 502 -0.35 11.10 -7.11
N VAL A 503 -0.33 11.27 -8.42
CA VAL A 503 -0.21 12.59 -9.07
C VAL A 503 -1.43 12.82 -9.94
N ALA A 504 -2.07 13.96 -9.75
CA ALA A 504 -3.21 14.35 -10.57
C ALA A 504 -2.78 14.68 -12.02
N LEU A 505 -3.52 14.14 -12.98
CA LEU A 505 -3.41 14.43 -14.41
C LEU A 505 -4.69 15.16 -14.92
N PRO A 506 -4.63 15.89 -16.05
CA PRO A 506 -3.47 16.10 -16.92
C PRO A 506 -2.50 17.16 -16.37
N ILE A 507 -1.24 17.01 -16.74
CA ILE A 507 -0.21 18.03 -16.54
C ILE A 507 -0.14 18.82 -17.85
N PRO A 508 -0.25 20.15 -17.84
CA PRO A 508 -0.39 20.96 -19.06
C PRO A 508 0.94 21.05 -19.82
N SER A 509 1.36 19.96 -20.46
CA SER A 509 2.62 19.86 -21.20
C SER A 509 2.43 19.79 -22.72
N ASP A 510 1.22 19.98 -23.23
CA ASP A 510 0.87 19.76 -24.65
C ASP A 510 1.80 20.51 -25.61
N ALA A 511 2.09 21.80 -25.34
CA ALA A 511 3.03 22.56 -26.17
C ALA A 511 4.45 21.98 -26.20
N ALA A 512 4.93 21.40 -25.10
CA ALA A 512 6.23 20.75 -25.05
C ALA A 512 6.22 19.37 -25.73
N VAL A 513 5.07 18.69 -25.71
CA VAL A 513 4.84 17.44 -26.44
C VAL A 513 4.82 17.72 -27.95
N ASP A 514 4.08 18.72 -28.41
CA ASP A 514 3.99 19.10 -29.82
C ASP A 514 5.36 19.53 -30.38
N ASP A 515 6.12 20.32 -29.62
CA ASP A 515 7.49 20.69 -29.97
C ASP A 515 8.43 19.47 -30.08
N LEU A 516 8.29 18.49 -29.18
CA LEU A 516 9.02 17.22 -29.27
C LEU A 516 8.63 16.44 -30.53
N LEU A 517 7.34 16.28 -30.80
CA LEU A 517 6.82 15.57 -31.99
C LEU A 517 7.34 16.19 -33.28
N GLY A 518 7.35 17.53 -33.37
CA GLY A 518 7.92 18.25 -34.51
C GLY A 518 9.42 17.98 -34.67
N ALA A 519 10.18 17.97 -33.58
CA ALA A 519 11.63 17.72 -33.62
C ALA A 519 12.01 16.28 -33.98
N VAL A 520 11.13 15.31 -33.74
CA VAL A 520 11.31 13.92 -34.19
C VAL A 520 10.62 13.63 -35.51
N LEU A 521 10.02 14.62 -36.18
CA LEU A 521 9.34 14.48 -37.47
C LEU A 521 8.18 13.47 -37.43
N VAL A 522 7.48 13.38 -36.30
CA VAL A 522 6.36 12.44 -36.11
C VAL A 522 5.02 13.13 -36.34
N SER A 523 4.15 12.46 -37.08
CA SER A 523 2.76 12.88 -37.36
C SER A 523 1.86 11.66 -37.48
N GLU A 524 0.55 11.85 -37.63
CA GLU A 524 -0.38 10.73 -37.88
C GLU A 524 -0.01 9.90 -39.12
N ALA A 525 0.54 10.55 -40.15
CA ALA A 525 0.97 9.88 -41.39
C ALA A 525 2.40 9.32 -41.33
N HIS A 526 3.21 9.73 -40.34
CA HIS A 526 4.62 9.37 -40.23
C HIS A 526 4.95 8.98 -38.78
N PRO A 527 4.86 7.69 -38.43
CA PRO A 527 5.16 7.23 -37.07
C PRO A 527 6.67 7.24 -36.80
N ALA A 528 7.04 7.13 -35.52
CA ALA A 528 8.44 7.00 -35.13
C ALA A 528 9.02 5.66 -35.63
N LEU A 529 10.14 5.73 -36.37
CA LEU A 529 10.75 4.53 -36.97
C LEU A 529 11.95 3.97 -36.18
N SER A 530 12.40 4.65 -35.13
CA SER A 530 13.50 4.19 -34.26
C SER A 530 13.03 3.99 -32.83
N TYR A 531 13.76 3.16 -32.06
CA TYR A 531 13.48 2.93 -30.64
C TYR A 531 13.53 4.23 -29.83
N ASP A 532 14.61 5.03 -29.97
CA ASP A 532 14.78 6.27 -29.22
C ASP A 532 13.65 7.27 -29.48
N ALA A 533 13.24 7.43 -30.75
CA ALA A 533 12.11 8.29 -31.10
C ALA A 533 10.79 7.72 -30.57
N SER A 534 10.58 6.40 -30.67
CA SER A 534 9.37 5.75 -30.14
C SER A 534 9.29 5.88 -28.62
N ASN A 535 10.41 5.80 -27.91
CA ASN A 535 10.50 6.06 -26.47
C ASN A 535 10.19 7.52 -26.14
N ALA A 536 10.74 8.47 -26.90
CA ALA A 536 10.46 9.89 -26.74
C ALA A 536 8.98 10.23 -26.91
N VAL A 537 8.38 9.78 -28.02
CA VAL A 537 6.96 10.02 -28.33
C VAL A 537 6.05 9.36 -27.31
N SER A 538 6.25 8.06 -27.05
CA SER A 538 5.37 7.31 -26.14
C SER A 538 5.44 7.81 -24.70
N SER A 539 6.64 8.13 -24.19
CA SER A 539 6.76 8.67 -22.83
C SER A 539 6.07 10.03 -22.68
N ALA A 540 6.20 10.88 -23.69
CA ALA A 540 5.54 12.19 -23.72
C ALA A 540 4.01 12.07 -23.76
N GLN A 541 3.48 11.23 -24.66
CA GLN A 541 2.03 11.02 -24.82
C GLN A 541 1.40 10.29 -23.62
N LEU A 542 2.12 9.36 -23.00
CA LEU A 542 1.65 8.66 -21.80
C LEU A 542 1.80 9.49 -20.52
N HIS A 543 2.46 10.66 -20.57
CA HIS A 543 2.82 11.44 -19.39
C HIS A 543 3.69 10.64 -18.41
N ASP A 544 4.58 9.80 -18.95
CA ASP A 544 5.63 9.15 -18.17
C ASP A 544 6.77 10.18 -17.99
N TYR A 545 7.03 10.58 -16.74
CA TYR A 545 8.05 11.59 -16.43
C TYR A 545 9.17 10.99 -15.59
N LYS A 546 10.40 11.44 -15.84
CA LYS A 546 11.58 11.03 -15.07
C LYS A 546 11.55 11.59 -13.65
N ALA A 547 11.02 12.81 -13.48
CA ALA A 547 10.84 13.43 -12.18
C ALA A 547 9.67 14.41 -12.20
N LEU A 548 9.15 14.72 -11.03
CA LEU A 548 8.15 15.76 -10.83
C LEU A 548 8.42 16.50 -9.53
N GLY A 549 7.97 17.75 -9.44
CA GLY A 549 7.85 18.45 -8.17
C GLY A 549 6.47 19.04 -8.02
N GLY A 550 5.91 18.93 -6.83
CA GLY A 550 4.53 19.28 -6.59
C GLY A 550 4.20 19.48 -5.12
N GLN A 551 3.05 20.10 -4.88
CA GLN A 551 2.56 20.37 -3.54
C GLN A 551 1.83 19.14 -3.01
N VAL A 552 2.17 18.72 -1.79
CA VAL A 552 1.45 17.65 -1.09
C VAL A 552 0.07 18.14 -0.68
N LYS A 553 -0.99 17.44 -1.15
CA LYS A 553 -2.40 17.78 -0.90
C LYS A 553 -3.08 16.84 0.07
N ALA A 554 -2.64 15.58 0.13
CA ALA A 554 -3.08 14.63 1.13
C ALA A 554 -1.95 13.65 1.45
N ILE A 555 -2.00 13.11 2.66
CA ILE A 555 -1.04 12.14 3.20
C ILE A 555 -1.86 11.03 3.84
N TYR A 556 -1.50 9.78 3.56
CA TYR A 556 -2.09 8.60 4.17
C TYR A 556 -0.98 7.69 4.67
N MET A 557 -1.27 6.96 5.73
CA MET A 557 -0.40 5.91 6.25
C MET A 557 -1.12 4.56 6.15
N GLU A 558 -0.36 3.57 5.72
CA GLU A 558 -0.82 2.21 5.47
C GLU A 558 0.11 1.20 6.13
N GLY A 559 -0.43 0.07 6.59
CA GLY A 559 0.41 -1.09 6.85
C GLY A 559 0.98 -1.59 5.52
N MET A 560 2.30 -1.71 5.40
CA MET A 560 2.95 -2.03 4.13
C MET A 560 2.47 -3.39 3.60
N VAL A 561 2.34 -4.39 4.48
CA VAL A 561 1.81 -5.71 4.11
C VAL A 561 0.34 -5.62 3.70
N THR A 562 -0.49 -4.83 4.39
CA THR A 562 -1.89 -4.61 4.00
C THR A 562 -2.03 -4.01 2.61
N ARG A 563 -1.20 -3.01 2.26
CA ARG A 563 -1.19 -2.39 0.92
C ARG A 563 -0.91 -3.40 -0.17
N PHE A 564 0.08 -4.28 0.04
CA PHE A 564 0.48 -5.24 -0.98
C PHE A 564 -0.43 -6.47 -1.04
N ILE A 565 -1.01 -6.94 0.06
CA ILE A 565 -2.04 -8.00 0.05
C ILE A 565 -3.27 -7.55 -0.75
N THR A 566 -3.71 -6.30 -0.54
CA THR A 566 -4.89 -5.72 -1.21
C THR A 566 -4.59 -5.12 -2.58
N LEU A 567 -3.40 -5.38 -3.14
CA LEU A 567 -2.98 -4.85 -4.42
C LEU A 567 -3.80 -5.48 -5.56
N THR A 568 -4.57 -4.68 -6.30
CA THR A 568 -5.25 -5.17 -7.51
C THR A 568 -4.25 -5.45 -8.63
N ASN A 569 -4.56 -6.36 -9.55
CA ASN A 569 -3.72 -6.66 -10.72
C ASN A 569 -3.36 -5.41 -11.56
N ALA A 570 -4.33 -4.51 -11.76
CA ALA A 570 -4.13 -3.25 -12.49
C ALA A 570 -3.16 -2.28 -11.78
N ALA A 571 -2.92 -2.47 -10.47
CA ALA A 571 -2.03 -1.64 -9.67
C ALA A 571 -0.59 -2.18 -9.59
N HIS A 572 -0.20 -3.13 -10.47
CA HIS A 572 1.16 -3.65 -10.54
C HIS A 572 2.21 -2.54 -10.66
N LEU A 573 1.89 -1.36 -11.20
CA LEU A 573 2.79 -0.20 -11.27
C LEU A 573 3.31 0.30 -9.91
N LEU A 574 2.66 -0.04 -8.79
CA LEU A 574 3.22 0.25 -7.46
C LEU A 574 4.52 -0.51 -7.19
N THR A 575 4.80 -1.57 -7.94
CA THR A 575 6.03 -2.35 -7.92
C THR A 575 6.52 -2.53 -9.35
N PRO A 576 7.55 -1.79 -9.79
CA PRO A 576 8.03 -1.87 -11.17
C PRO A 576 8.30 -3.32 -11.59
N LEU A 577 8.07 -3.62 -12.88
CA LEU A 577 8.23 -4.98 -13.40
C LEU A 577 9.66 -5.49 -13.18
N GLY A 578 9.77 -6.74 -12.68
CA GLY A 578 11.06 -7.30 -12.30
C GLY A 578 11.60 -6.81 -10.95
N LYS A 579 10.76 -6.14 -10.14
CA LYS A 579 11.06 -5.80 -8.73
C LYS A 579 9.99 -6.39 -7.80
N ILE A 580 10.37 -6.53 -6.54
CA ILE A 580 9.51 -7.00 -5.44
C ILE A 580 9.52 -5.92 -4.35
N PRO A 581 8.44 -5.69 -3.59
CA PRO A 581 8.47 -4.69 -2.53
C PRO A 581 9.44 -5.13 -1.43
N ASP A 582 10.13 -4.17 -0.83
CA ASP A 582 11.03 -4.41 0.29
C ASP A 582 10.34 -4.03 1.59
N PHE A 583 9.96 -5.02 2.40
CA PHE A 583 9.35 -4.81 3.71
C PHE A 583 10.36 -4.49 4.83
N GLY A 584 11.64 -4.33 4.49
CA GLY A 584 12.71 -4.04 5.43
C GLY A 584 13.13 -5.23 6.29
N ASP A 585 13.74 -4.91 7.44
CA ASP A 585 14.33 -5.87 8.37
C ASP A 585 13.30 -6.88 8.87
N LYS A 586 13.69 -8.18 8.87
CA LYS A 586 12.84 -9.31 9.26
C LYS A 586 12.09 -9.10 10.59
N SER A 587 12.73 -8.47 11.57
CA SER A 587 12.16 -8.21 12.91
C SER A 587 11.04 -7.16 12.92
N SER A 588 10.89 -6.37 11.85
CA SER A 588 9.99 -5.22 11.79
C SER A 588 8.95 -5.28 10.67
N ARG A 589 8.95 -6.33 9.83
CA ARG A 589 8.12 -6.39 8.61
C ARG A 589 6.62 -6.24 8.86
N SER A 590 6.10 -6.87 9.92
CA SER A 590 4.67 -6.74 10.27
C SER A 590 4.31 -5.38 10.87
N ARG A 591 5.32 -4.57 11.23
CA ARG A 591 5.18 -3.17 11.68
C ARG A 591 5.54 -2.18 10.57
N ALA A 592 6.01 -2.64 9.41
CA ALA A 592 6.43 -1.77 8.33
C ALA A 592 5.25 -0.93 7.84
N LEU A 593 5.50 0.36 7.69
CA LEU A 593 4.54 1.35 7.24
C LEU A 593 4.83 1.73 5.79
N CYS A 594 3.78 2.12 5.07
CA CYS A 594 3.88 2.71 3.75
C CYS A 594 3.11 4.03 3.74
N TRP A 595 3.75 5.06 3.22
CA TRP A 595 3.21 6.41 3.12
C TRP A 595 2.71 6.69 1.71
N ARG A 596 1.45 7.10 1.59
CA ARG A 596 0.91 7.59 0.32
C ARG A 596 0.84 9.10 0.36
N PHE A 597 1.38 9.73 -0.68
CA PHE A 597 1.23 11.17 -0.89
C PHE A 597 0.36 11.43 -2.12
N ASP A 598 -0.68 12.24 -1.99
CA ASP A 598 -1.39 12.79 -3.15
C ASP A 598 -0.78 14.17 -3.47
N VAL A 599 -0.18 14.31 -4.65
CA VAL A 599 0.60 15.48 -5.06
C VAL A 599 -0.05 16.20 -6.23
N GLN A 600 -0.17 17.52 -6.12
CA GLN A 600 -0.50 18.39 -7.24
C GLN A 600 0.80 18.88 -7.91
N PRO A 601 1.08 18.49 -9.17
CA PRO A 601 2.33 18.81 -9.83
C PRO A 601 2.43 20.31 -10.16
N VAL A 602 3.61 20.89 -9.91
CA VAL A 602 3.99 22.27 -10.26
C VAL A 602 4.99 22.28 -11.42
N TRP A 603 5.88 21.29 -11.45
CA TRP A 603 6.80 21.06 -12.55
C TRP A 603 6.97 19.57 -12.80
N VAL A 604 7.35 19.24 -14.04
CA VAL A 604 7.68 17.88 -14.47
C VAL A 604 8.92 17.89 -15.36
N GLN A 605 9.67 16.80 -15.29
CA GLN A 605 10.77 16.52 -16.18
C GLN A 605 10.47 15.24 -16.96
N ASN A 606 10.20 15.38 -18.25
CA ASN A 606 10.32 14.27 -19.20
C ASN A 606 11.81 14.08 -19.54
N GLU A 607 12.16 12.94 -20.12
CA GLU A 607 13.53 12.69 -20.57
C GLU A 607 14.01 13.71 -21.62
N TYR A 608 13.11 14.26 -22.44
CA TYR A 608 13.43 15.13 -23.58
C TYR A 608 12.95 16.59 -23.43
N PHE A 609 12.23 16.91 -22.35
CA PHE A 609 11.86 18.28 -22.01
C PHE A 609 11.61 18.42 -20.51
N ALA A 610 11.63 19.65 -20.00
CA ALA A 610 11.16 19.96 -18.65
C ALA A 610 10.18 21.13 -18.70
N TYR A 611 9.08 20.99 -17.99
CA TYR A 611 7.95 21.92 -17.97
C TYR A 611 7.66 22.34 -16.53
N GLY A 612 7.31 23.61 -16.31
CA GLY A 612 7.05 24.18 -14.99
C GLY A 612 7.66 25.56 -14.81
N GLY A 613 6.94 26.42 -14.08
CA GLY A 613 7.31 27.83 -13.84
C GLY A 613 8.56 27.98 -12.97
N SER A 614 9.25 29.11 -13.10
CA SER A 614 10.33 29.46 -12.17
C SER A 614 9.75 29.48 -10.76
N VAL A 615 10.25 28.61 -9.88
CA VAL A 615 10.07 28.78 -8.43
C VAL A 615 10.79 30.09 -8.10
N ARG A 616 10.02 31.17 -7.91
CA ARG A 616 10.54 32.46 -7.44
C ARG A 616 10.57 32.47 -5.93
#